data_AF-A0A2G0E6F1-F1
#
_entry.id   AF-A0A2G0E6F1-F1
#
_cell.length_a   1.000
_cell.length_b   1.000
_cell.length_c   1.000
_cell.angle_alpha   90.00
_cell.angle_beta   90.00
_cell.angle_gamma   90.00
#
_symmetry.space_group_name_H-M   'P 1'
#
loop_
_entity.id
_entity.type
_entity.pdbx_description
1 polymer ?
#
loop_
_entity_poly.entity_id
_entity_poly.type
_entity_poly.pdbx_seq_one_letter_code
_entity_poly.pdbx_strand_id
1 'polypeptide(L)'
;VAYIQILENTNQIKNSLATFRTIMILCMVVFWLISIGISYYLSSLSMRPIILSWRRQKEFVENASHELRTPLTIIQNSLEHLFTKPDHTIIEESESIAQALSETRRLTGLTSDLLTIARNDSDQQLLSKQMINTQEYIENLVKPFQEMAIIDGKEFIL
;
A
#
# COMPACT_ATOMS: atom_id res chain seq x y z
N VAL A 1 -70.13 -55.92 24.80
CA VAL A 1 -69.55 -54.62 24.40
C VAL A 1 -68.63 -54.89 23.22
N ALA A 2 -69.06 -54.51 22.01
CA ALA A 2 -68.31 -54.78 20.78
C ALA A 2 -67.27 -53.67 20.57
N TYR A 3 -65.99 -54.04 20.50
CA TYR A 3 -64.91 -53.12 20.15
C TYR A 3 -64.75 -53.08 18.63
N ILE A 4 -64.84 -51.88 18.06
CA ILE A 4 -64.55 -51.62 16.65
C ILE A 4 -63.06 -51.28 16.56
N GLN A 5 -62.27 -52.16 15.93
CA GLN A 5 -60.88 -51.84 15.59
C GLN A 5 -60.86 -51.08 14.26
N ILE A 6 -60.48 -49.81 14.32
CA ILE A 6 -60.24 -48.97 13.14
C ILE A 6 -58.82 -49.26 12.68
N LEU A 7 -58.66 -50.00 11.58
CA LEU A 7 -57.38 -50.13 10.88
C LEU A 7 -57.14 -48.83 10.11
N GLU A 8 -56.57 -47.81 10.76
CA GLU A 8 -56.08 -46.63 10.04
C GLU A 8 -54.79 -46.97 9.27
N ASN A 9 -54.76 -46.55 8.01
CA ASN A 9 -53.66 -46.81 7.09
C ASN A 9 -52.42 -45.96 7.45
N THR A 10 -51.61 -46.44 8.39
CA THR A 10 -50.36 -45.79 8.83
C THR A 10 -49.26 -45.75 7.75
N ASN A 11 -49.43 -46.48 6.64
CA ASN A 11 -48.46 -46.49 5.55
C ASN A 11 -48.35 -45.13 4.86
N GLN A 12 -49.45 -44.37 4.76
CA GLN A 12 -49.40 -43.02 4.18
C GLN A 12 -48.54 -42.07 5.03
N ILE A 13 -48.72 -42.09 6.34
CA ILE A 13 -47.95 -41.26 7.28
C ILE A 13 -46.47 -41.65 7.25
N LYS A 14 -46.17 -42.96 7.25
CA LYS A 14 -44.79 -43.46 7.21
C LYS A 14 -44.07 -43.10 5.91
N ASN A 15 -44.77 -43.16 4.77
CA ASN A 15 -44.20 -42.76 3.48
C ASN A 15 -43.98 -41.24 3.38
N SER A 16 -44.92 -40.42 3.85
CA SER A 16 -44.75 -38.97 3.91
C SER A 16 -43.56 -38.55 4.79
N LEU A 17 -43.36 -39.21 5.94
CA LEU A 17 -42.18 -39.01 6.80
C LEU A 17 -40.87 -39.41 6.10
N ALA A 18 -40.88 -40.51 5.34
CA ALA A 18 -39.71 -40.95 4.58
C ALA A 18 -39.35 -39.98 3.45
N THR A 19 -40.33 -39.51 2.68
CA THR A 19 -40.12 -38.52 1.61
C THR A 19 -39.60 -37.19 2.19
N PHE A 20 -40.19 -36.71 3.29
CA PHE A 20 -39.73 -35.49 3.98
C PHE A 20 -38.27 -35.61 4.43
N ARG A 21 -37.89 -36.74 5.05
CA ARG A 21 -36.51 -37.02 5.47
C ARG A 21 -35.54 -36.99 4.28
N THR A 22 -35.91 -37.60 3.15
CA THR A 22 -35.06 -37.64 1.96
C THR A 22 -34.82 -36.25 1.37
N ILE A 23 -35.86 -35.41 1.27
CA ILE A 23 -35.75 -34.04 0.79
C ILE A 23 -34.83 -33.22 1.71
N MET A 24 -34.96 -33.39 3.03
CA MET A 24 -34.10 -32.67 3.98
C MET A 24 -32.62 -33.01 3.84
N ILE A 25 -32.29 -34.29 3.70
CA ILE A 25 -30.91 -34.74 3.47
C ILE A 25 -30.38 -34.17 2.16
N LEU A 26 -31.17 -34.20 1.08
CA LEU A 26 -30.77 -33.64 -0.21
C LEU A 26 -30.50 -32.14 -0.13
N CYS A 27 -31.38 -31.37 0.53
CA CYS A 27 -31.18 -29.94 0.76
C CYS A 27 -29.91 -29.66 1.57
N MET A 28 -29.63 -30.43 2.63
CA MET A 28 -28.41 -30.30 3.43
C MET A 28 -27.16 -30.53 2.59
N VAL A 29 -27.14 -31.59 1.77
CA VAL A 29 -26.01 -31.91 0.91
C VAL A 29 -25.78 -30.81 -0.13
N VAL A 30 -26.85 -30.33 -0.77
CA VAL A 30 -26.75 -29.22 -1.75
C VAL A 30 -26.25 -27.94 -1.08
N PHE A 31 -26.80 -27.58 0.07
CA PHE A 31 -26.35 -26.41 0.82
C PHE A 31 -24.88 -26.51 1.22
N TRP A 32 -24.44 -27.68 1.67
CA TRP A 32 -23.06 -27.93 2.05
C TRP A 32 -22.10 -27.77 0.86
N LEU A 33 -22.44 -28.31 -0.31
CA LEU A 33 -21.65 -28.17 -1.53
C LEU A 33 -21.56 -26.71 -2.00
N ILE A 34 -22.69 -25.99 -1.99
CA ILE A 34 -22.72 -24.57 -2.33
C ILE A 34 -21.87 -23.77 -1.35
N SER A 35 -22.00 -24.06 -0.05
CA SER A 35 -21.23 -23.39 1.01
C SER A 35 -19.72 -23.59 0.84
N ILE A 36 -19.27 -24.79 0.47
CA ILE A 36 -17.85 -25.06 0.19
C ILE A 36 -17.37 -24.27 -1.02
N GLY A 37 -18.16 -24.27 -2.11
CA GLY A 37 -17.82 -23.54 -3.34
C GLY A 37 -17.69 -22.03 -3.10
N ILE A 38 -18.67 -21.44 -2.41
CA ILE A 38 -18.66 -20.01 -2.05
C ILE A 38 -17.48 -19.70 -1.12
N SER A 39 -17.25 -20.56 -0.11
CA SER A 39 -16.14 -20.36 0.84
C SER A 39 -14.79 -20.35 0.12
N TYR A 40 -14.57 -21.29 -0.80
CA TYR A 40 -13.35 -21.33 -1.62
C TYR A 40 -13.20 -20.10 -2.52
N TYR A 41 -14.30 -19.69 -3.18
CA TYR A 41 -14.31 -18.50 -4.03
C TYR A 41 -13.98 -17.23 -3.23
N LEU A 42 -14.67 -17.01 -2.11
CA LEU A 42 -14.49 -15.82 -1.27
C LEU A 42 -13.11 -15.77 -0.63
N SER A 43 -12.60 -16.92 -0.16
CA SER A 43 -11.24 -17.04 0.38
C SER A 43 -10.18 -16.59 -0.64
N SER A 44 -10.33 -17.03 -1.90
CA SER A 44 -9.41 -16.65 -2.97
C SER A 44 -9.47 -15.17 -3.34
N LEU A 45 -10.63 -14.52 -3.16
CA LEU A 45 -10.82 -13.09 -3.41
C LEU A 45 -10.19 -12.25 -2.30
N SER A 46 -10.50 -12.56 -1.05
CA SER A 46 -10.03 -11.80 0.13
C SER A 46 -8.52 -11.86 0.32
N MET A 47 -7.88 -12.96 -0.09
CA MET A 47 -6.43 -13.12 0.07
C MET A 47 -5.60 -12.27 -0.91
N ARG A 48 -6.11 -12.03 -2.13
CA ARG A 48 -5.41 -11.26 -3.18
C ARG A 48 -4.99 -9.85 -2.75
N PRO A 49 -5.89 -8.98 -2.25
CA PRO A 49 -5.51 -7.62 -1.88
C PRO A 49 -4.52 -7.60 -0.70
N ILE A 50 -4.63 -8.54 0.23
CA ILE A 50 -3.73 -8.64 1.39
C ILE A 50 -2.31 -8.98 0.93
N ILE A 51 -2.15 -10.01 0.10
CA ILE A 51 -0.83 -10.41 -0.42
C ILE A 51 -0.21 -9.28 -1.25
N LEU A 52 -1.00 -8.60 -2.08
CA LEU A 52 -0.52 -7.48 -2.89
C LEU A 52 -0.05 -6.31 -2.03
N SER A 53 -0.82 -5.94 -1.00
CA SER A 53 -0.47 -4.85 -0.08
C SER A 53 0.79 -5.20 0.72
N TRP A 54 0.87 -6.43 1.24
CA TRP A 54 2.05 -6.93 1.94
C TRP A 54 3.30 -6.90 1.06
N ARG A 55 3.18 -7.35 -0.20
CA ARG A 55 4.27 -7.32 -1.17
C ARG A 55 4.76 -5.90 -1.44
N ARG A 56 3.84 -4.96 -1.69
CA ARG A 56 4.16 -3.54 -1.90
C ARG A 56 4.87 -2.93 -0.70
N GLN A 57 4.40 -3.22 0.51
CA GLN A 57 5.03 -2.75 1.74
C GLN A 57 6.46 -3.30 1.88
N LYS A 58 6.66 -4.59 1.57
CA LYS A 58 7.99 -5.20 1.58
C LYS A 58 8.94 -4.57 0.56
N GLU A 59 8.49 -4.41 -0.68
CA GLU A 59 9.26 -3.76 -1.77
C GLU A 59 9.58 -2.30 -1.42
N PHE A 60 8.63 -1.56 -0.82
CA PHE A 60 8.85 -0.19 -0.36
C PHE A 60 9.94 -0.10 0.71
N VAL A 61 9.88 -0.95 1.75
CA VAL A 61 10.88 -0.96 2.83
C VAL A 61 12.26 -1.34 2.29
N GLU A 62 12.33 -2.32 1.38
CA GLU A 62 13.58 -2.71 0.73
C GLU A 62 14.18 -1.55 -0.08
N ASN A 63 13.39 -0.93 -0.96
CA ASN A 63 13.83 0.21 -1.76
C ASN A 63 14.27 1.39 -0.90
N ALA A 64 13.48 1.76 0.11
CA ALA A 64 13.84 2.81 1.06
C ALA A 64 15.17 2.51 1.76
N SER A 65 15.37 1.27 2.22
CA SER A 65 16.61 0.86 2.87
C SER A 65 17.82 0.97 1.94
N HIS A 66 17.66 0.61 0.67
CA HIS A 66 18.71 0.75 -0.35
C HIS A 66 19.04 2.21 -0.62
N GLU A 67 18.03 3.05 -0.84
CA GLU A 67 18.25 4.47 -1.15
C GLU A 67 18.80 5.27 0.04
N LEU A 68 18.48 4.89 1.28
CA LEU A 68 19.07 5.50 2.47
C LEU A 68 20.51 5.06 2.73
N ARG A 69 20.89 3.83 2.32
CA ARG A 69 22.25 3.30 2.55
C ARG A 69 23.31 4.08 1.77
N THR A 70 23.05 4.40 0.51
CA THR A 70 24.01 5.12 -0.35
C THR A 70 24.49 6.46 0.24
N PRO A 71 23.61 7.43 0.56
CA PRO A 71 24.04 8.70 1.15
C PRO A 71 24.71 8.49 2.51
N LEU A 72 24.24 7.54 3.33
CA LEU A 72 24.88 7.21 4.61
C LEU A 72 26.32 6.72 4.43
N THR A 73 26.56 5.83 3.46
CA THR A 73 27.91 5.35 3.12
C THR A 73 28.80 6.48 2.60
N ILE A 74 28.25 7.42 1.82
CA ILE A 74 29.03 8.58 1.34
C ILE A 74 29.40 9.48 2.51
N ILE A 75 28.45 9.82 3.39
CA ILE A 75 28.72 10.61 4.61
C ILE A 75 29.81 9.95 5.44
N GLN A 76 29.70 8.65 5.68
CA GLN A 76 30.69 7.90 6.46
C GLN A 76 32.07 7.98 5.82
N ASN A 77 32.21 7.71 4.52
CA ASN A 77 33.50 7.81 3.84
C ASN A 77 34.07 9.23 3.87
N SER A 78 33.24 10.25 3.62
CA SER A 78 33.68 11.66 3.67
C SER A 78 34.20 12.03 5.06
N LEU A 79 33.57 11.52 6.13
CA LEU A 79 34.03 11.75 7.51
C LEU A 79 35.25 10.92 7.89
N GLU A 80 35.35 9.66 7.45
CA GLU A 80 36.52 8.80 7.65
C GLU A 80 37.77 9.37 6.95
N HIS A 81 37.59 10.01 5.80
CA HIS A 81 38.68 10.68 5.07
C HIS A 81 39.31 11.80 5.89
N LEU A 82 38.51 12.56 6.67
CA LEU A 82 39.01 13.61 7.57
C LEU A 82 40.02 13.06 8.60
N PHE A 83 39.88 11.80 9.01
CA PHE A 83 40.79 11.16 9.96
C PHE A 83 42.05 10.59 9.31
N THR A 84 42.11 10.51 7.98
CA THR A 84 43.28 9.99 7.25
C THR A 84 44.42 11.01 7.17
N LYS A 85 44.11 12.31 7.26
CA LYS A 85 45.08 13.42 7.18
C LYS A 85 44.85 14.42 8.32
N PRO A 86 45.24 14.08 9.56
CA PRO A 86 44.92 14.89 10.75
C PRO A 86 45.56 16.27 10.77
N ASP A 87 46.59 16.52 9.96
CA ASP A 87 47.28 17.81 9.86
C ASP A 87 46.63 18.78 8.86
N HIS A 88 45.62 18.33 8.09
CA HIS A 88 44.90 19.18 7.14
C HIS A 88 43.99 20.19 7.84
N THR A 89 43.89 21.38 7.26
CA THR A 89 42.99 22.44 7.72
C THR A 89 41.55 22.20 7.25
N ILE A 90 40.58 22.86 7.90
CA ILE A 90 39.16 22.81 7.51
C ILE A 90 38.96 23.24 6.05
N ILE A 91 39.78 24.16 5.54
CA ILE A 91 39.72 24.64 4.16
C ILE A 91 40.16 23.56 3.18
N GLU A 92 41.21 22.80 3.51
CA GLU A 92 41.73 21.71 2.68
C GLU A 92 40.74 20.54 2.59
N GLU A 93 39.94 20.32 3.64
CA GLU A 93 38.90 19.29 3.69
C GLU A 93 37.49 19.81 3.39
N SER A 94 37.37 21.03 2.86
CA SER A 94 36.09 21.68 2.62
C SER A 94 35.19 20.90 1.66
N GLU A 95 35.76 20.18 0.69
CA GLU A 95 35.02 19.33 -0.24
C GLU A 95 34.40 18.12 0.46
N SER A 96 35.17 17.40 1.27
CA SER A 96 34.71 16.27 2.09
C SER A 96 33.56 16.70 3.02
N ILE A 97 33.71 17.86 3.67
CA ILE A 97 32.69 18.42 4.56
C ILE A 97 31.44 18.84 3.79
N ALA A 98 31.59 19.50 2.64
CA ALA A 98 30.48 19.91 1.79
C ALA A 98 29.71 18.70 1.24
N GLN A 99 30.41 17.62 0.87
CA GLN A 99 29.80 16.37 0.41
C GLN A 99 28.97 15.72 1.52
N ALA A 100 29.52 15.57 2.73
CA ALA A 100 28.79 15.03 3.87
C ALA A 100 27.54 15.87 4.21
N LEU A 101 27.64 17.20 4.15
CA LEU A 101 26.52 18.11 4.38
C LEU A 101 25.44 17.98 3.30
N SER A 102 25.84 17.87 2.02
CA SER A 102 24.92 17.67 0.90
C SER A 102 24.12 16.38 1.03
N GLU A 103 24.79 15.25 1.32
CA GLU A 103 24.12 13.97 1.50
C GLU A 103 23.22 13.94 2.76
N THR A 104 23.57 14.68 3.81
CA THR A 104 22.69 14.86 4.98
C THR A 104 21.39 15.58 4.61
N ARG A 105 21.48 16.63 3.78
CA ARG A 105 20.29 17.32 3.25
C ARG A 105 19.46 16.39 2.37
N ARG A 106 20.10 15.59 1.52
CA ARG A 106 19.43 14.60 0.68
C ARG A 106 18.71 13.52 1.50
N LEU A 107 19.34 12.98 2.55
CA LEU A 107 18.70 12.07 3.51
C LEU A 107 17.48 12.70 4.19
N THR A 108 17.56 13.98 4.54
CA THR A 108 16.43 14.71 5.12
C THR A 108 15.25 14.79 4.15
N GLY A 109 15.52 15.06 2.87
CA GLY A 109 14.50 15.02 1.81
C GLY A 109 13.87 13.64 1.67
N LEU A 110 14.69 12.59 1.51
CA LEU A 110 14.23 11.20 1.39
C LEU A 110 13.34 10.76 2.56
N THR A 111 13.73 11.08 3.80
CA THR A 111 12.93 10.74 4.98
C THR A 111 11.61 11.51 5.05
N SER A 112 11.59 12.76 4.57
CA SER A 112 10.35 13.54 4.42
C SER A 112 9.40 12.93 3.38
N ASP A 113 9.95 12.48 2.24
CA ASP A 113 9.17 11.81 1.19
C ASP A 113 8.58 10.48 1.68
N LEU A 114 9.38 9.67 2.37
CA LEU A 114 8.92 8.42 2.99
C LEU A 114 7.78 8.65 4.00
N LEU A 115 7.90 9.68 4.84
CA LEU A 115 6.86 10.06 5.80
C LEU A 115 5.58 10.52 5.08
N THR A 116 5.72 11.26 3.99
CA THR A 116 4.60 11.72 3.17
C THR A 116 3.84 10.55 2.55
N ILE A 117 4.56 9.56 2.00
CA ILE A 117 3.97 8.33 1.45
C ILE A 117 3.24 7.55 2.55
N ALA A 118 3.88 7.35 3.70
CA ALA A 118 3.27 6.62 4.82
C ALA A 118 2.00 7.30 5.38
N ARG A 119 1.95 8.64 5.38
CA ARG A 119 0.75 9.39 5.78
C ARG A 119 -0.36 9.33 4.74
N ASN A 120 -0.03 9.26 3.45
CA ASN A 120 -1.03 9.12 2.39
C ASN A 120 -1.65 7.71 2.34
N ASP A 121 -0.90 6.67 2.74
CA ASP A 121 -1.40 5.28 2.78
C ASP A 121 -2.37 5.01 3.95
N SER A 122 -2.48 5.92 4.92
CA SER A 122 -3.30 5.77 6.13
C SER A 122 -4.70 6.39 6.06
N ASP A 123 -5.19 6.72 4.85
CA ASP A 123 -6.59 7.04 4.57
C ASP A 123 -7.19 8.12 5.51
N GLN A 124 -6.79 9.39 5.35
CA GLN A 124 -7.46 10.51 6.05
C GLN A 124 -7.25 11.92 5.51
N GLN A 125 -6.77 12.12 4.27
CA GLN A 125 -6.82 13.46 3.68
C GLN A 125 -8.21 13.73 3.07
N LEU A 126 -9.06 14.41 3.84
CA LEU A 126 -10.23 15.10 3.31
C LEU A 126 -9.75 16.16 2.32
N LEU A 127 -9.78 15.81 1.03
CA LEU A 127 -9.45 16.74 -0.05
C LEU A 127 -10.48 17.87 -0.08
N SER A 128 -10.07 19.07 0.34
CA SER A 128 -10.88 20.27 0.18
C SER A 128 -10.78 20.74 -1.27
N LYS A 129 -11.79 20.41 -2.07
CA LYS A 129 -11.88 20.87 -3.46
C LYS A 129 -12.33 22.33 -3.47
N GLN A 130 -11.56 23.18 -4.13
CA GLN A 130 -11.88 24.60 -4.34
C GLN A 130 -11.78 24.91 -5.84
N MET A 131 -12.62 25.85 -6.32
CA MET A 131 -12.42 26.41 -7.65
C MET A 131 -11.14 27.25 -7.63
N ILE A 132 -10.23 26.97 -8.57
CA ILE A 132 -9.02 27.74 -8.80
C ILE A 132 -9.04 28.32 -10.20
N ASN A 133 -8.50 29.52 -10.37
CA ASN A 133 -8.22 30.06 -11.70
C ASN A 133 -6.99 29.32 -12.26
N THR A 134 -7.22 28.45 -13.25
CA THR A 134 -6.17 27.62 -13.83
C THR A 134 -5.06 28.45 -14.47
N GLN A 135 -5.39 29.58 -15.11
CA GLN A 135 -4.41 30.44 -15.76
C GLN A 135 -3.45 31.05 -14.74
N GLU A 136 -4.00 31.67 -13.70
CA GLU A 136 -3.22 32.30 -12.63
C GLU A 136 -2.39 31.27 -11.85
N TYR A 137 -2.95 30.08 -11.61
CA TYR A 137 -2.23 29.00 -10.95
C TYR A 137 -1.04 28.52 -11.77
N ILE A 138 -1.23 28.31 -13.08
CA ILE A 138 -0.16 27.88 -13.98
C ILE A 138 0.92 28.96 -14.11
N GLU A 139 0.56 30.24 -14.29
CA GLU A 139 1.53 31.34 -14.36
C GLU A 139 2.40 31.43 -13.11
N ASN A 140 1.80 31.30 -11.92
CA ASN A 140 2.54 31.32 -10.66
C ASN A 140 3.42 30.09 -10.46
N LEU A 141 2.97 28.91 -10.91
CA LEU A 141 3.73 27.66 -10.81
C LEU A 141 4.95 27.66 -11.73
N VAL A 142 4.83 28.29 -12.90
CA VAL A 142 5.86 28.29 -13.95
C VAL A 142 6.94 29.34 -13.73
N LYS A 143 6.66 30.46 -13.05
CA LYS A 143 7.61 31.55 -12.78
C LYS A 143 9.01 31.10 -12.32
N PRO A 144 9.15 30.26 -11.27
CA PRO A 144 10.47 29.83 -10.80
C PRO A 144 11.26 29.05 -11.87
N PHE A 145 10.55 28.32 -12.73
CA PHE A 145 11.16 27.54 -13.81
C PHE A 145 11.53 28.42 -15.02
N GLN A 146 10.76 29.47 -15.29
CA GLN A 146 11.14 30.50 -16.27
C GLN A 146 12.42 31.22 -15.84
N GLU A 147 12.54 31.60 -14.56
CA GLU A 147 13.75 32.22 -14.02
C GLU A 147 14.96 31.29 -14.16
N MET A 148 14.78 30.00 -13.85
CA MET A 148 15.84 29.00 -14.02
C MET A 148 16.23 28.78 -15.49
N ALA A 149 15.25 28.75 -16.41
CA ALA A 149 15.51 28.62 -17.83
C ALA A 149 16.31 29.80 -18.39
N ILE A 150 15.99 31.03 -17.97
CA ILE A 150 16.72 32.24 -18.38
C ILE A 150 18.17 32.19 -17.88
N ILE A 151 18.40 31.73 -16.64
CA ILE A 151 19.74 31.55 -16.07
C ILE A 151 20.56 30.55 -16.90
N ASP A 152 19.92 29.49 -17.39
CA ASP A 152 20.50 28.46 -18.24
C ASP A 152 20.62 28.86 -19.73
N GLY A 153 20.21 30.08 -20.10
CA GLY A 153 20.21 30.56 -21.49
C GLY A 153 19.19 29.86 -22.39
N LYS A 154 18.14 29.27 -21.82
CA LYS A 154 17.07 28.55 -22.51
C LYS A 154 15.81 29.40 -22.59
N GLU A 155 15.06 29.26 -23.68
CA GLU A 155 13.77 29.91 -23.87
C GLU A 155 12.65 29.05 -23.28
N PHE A 156 11.80 29.65 -22.45
CA PHE A 156 10.68 28.96 -21.79
C PHE A 156 9.36 29.44 -22.38
N ILE A 157 8.67 28.56 -23.11
CA ILE A 157 7.40 28.85 -23.79
C ILE A 157 6.26 28.14 -23.03
N LEU A 158 5.20 28.89 -22.72
CA LEU A 158 3.99 28.44 -22.01
C LEU A 158 2.92 27.95 -23.00
#